data_AF-A0A383F524-F1
#
_entry.id   AF-A0A383F524-F1
#
_cell.length_a   1.000
_cell.length_b   1.000
_cell.length_c   1.000
_cell.angle_alpha   90.00
_cell.angle_beta   90.00
_cell.angle_gamma   90.00
#
_symmetry.space_group_name_H-M   'P 1'
#
loop_
_entity.id
_entity.type
_entity.pdbx_description
1 polymer ?
#
loop_
_entity_poly.entity_id
_entity_poly.type
_entity_poly.pdbx_seq_one_letter_code
_entity_poly.pdbx_strand_id
1 'polypeptide(L)'
;SFSVYYVAVELQNIGRDVLLILLTMASWKITSMDIREANEYTWFPIVEVAKLFAGIFITIIPAIAILKAGTSGALSSVITSVSNEAGPINYMYFWATGILSSFLDNAPTYLVFFNTAGGDASVLMGDLSQTLLAISAGAVFMGACTYIGNAPNFMVKSISESSGIEMPSFFGYLFKWSLPILIPLFIVVSILFL
;
A
#
# COMPACT_ATOMS: atom_id res chain seq x y z
N SER A 1 -22.58 -11.77 9.57
CA SER A 1 -21.30 -11.76 10.30
C SER A 1 -21.49 -12.44 11.64
N PHE A 2 -20.41 -12.85 12.30
CA PHE A 2 -20.44 -13.26 13.71
C PHE A 2 -19.26 -12.62 14.44
N SER A 3 -19.35 -12.49 15.76
CA SER A 3 -18.30 -11.86 16.56
C SER A 3 -17.32 -12.90 17.09
N VAL A 4 -16.03 -12.69 16.85
CA VAL A 4 -14.92 -13.44 17.46
C VAL A 4 -14.11 -12.44 18.28
N TYR A 5 -14.04 -12.62 19.60
CA TYR A 5 -13.34 -11.67 20.50
C TYR A 5 -13.66 -10.19 20.19
N TYR A 6 -14.95 -9.85 20.08
CA TYR A 6 -15.45 -8.51 19.77
C TYR A 6 -15.15 -7.97 18.36
N VAL A 7 -14.47 -8.75 17.51
CA VAL A 7 -14.26 -8.42 16.09
C VAL A 7 -15.40 -9.02 15.27
N ALA A 8 -16.11 -8.18 14.52
CA ALA A 8 -17.12 -8.65 13.58
C ALA A 8 -16.43 -9.31 12.37
N VAL A 9 -16.66 -10.60 12.18
CA VAL A 9 -16.12 -11.37 11.07
C VAL A 9 -17.24 -11.70 10.10
N GLU A 10 -17.06 -11.30 8.84
CA GLU A 10 -17.98 -11.64 7.77
C GLU A 10 -17.66 -13.03 7.21
N LEU A 11 -18.71 -13.78 6.87
CA LEU A 11 -18.56 -15.15 6.39
C LEU A 11 -17.74 -15.21 5.08
N GLN A 12 -17.87 -14.17 4.23
CA GLN A 12 -17.09 -14.02 3.01
C GLN A 12 -15.58 -13.88 3.27
N ASN A 13 -15.17 -13.21 4.35
CA ASN A 13 -13.76 -13.07 4.70
C ASN A 13 -13.15 -14.42 5.09
N ILE A 14 -13.89 -15.21 5.87
CA ILE A 14 -13.47 -16.58 6.23
C ILE A 14 -13.39 -17.46 4.98
N GLY A 15 -14.41 -17.41 4.13
CA GLY A 15 -14.42 -18.17 2.88
C GLY A 15 -13.22 -17.85 1.99
N ARG A 16 -12.91 -16.55 1.83
CA ARG A 16 -11.72 -16.08 1.12
C ARG A 16 -10.44 -16.64 1.74
N ASP A 17 -10.28 -16.51 3.05
CA ASP A 17 -9.03 -16.90 3.74
C ASP A 17 -8.81 -18.42 3.69
N VAL A 18 -9.87 -19.21 3.88
CA VAL A 18 -9.83 -20.67 3.69
C VAL A 18 -9.43 -21.02 2.26
N LEU A 19 -10.01 -20.34 1.27
CA LEU A 19 -9.69 -20.57 -0.14
C LEU A 19 -8.23 -20.24 -0.46
N LEU A 20 -7.71 -19.12 0.06
CA LEU A 20 -6.30 -18.73 -0.10
C LEU A 20 -5.37 -19.78 0.51
N ILE A 21 -5.67 -20.29 1.71
CA ILE A 21 -4.88 -21.35 2.36
C ILE A 21 -4.92 -22.64 1.53
N LEU A 22 -6.10 -23.02 1.02
CA LEU A 22 -6.25 -24.19 0.15
C LEU A 22 -5.41 -24.04 -1.13
N LEU A 23 -5.39 -22.86 -1.75
CA LEU A 23 -4.57 -22.58 -2.93
C LEU A 23 -3.07 -22.67 -2.61
N THR A 24 -2.63 -22.14 -1.45
CA THR A 24 -1.24 -22.28 -1.01
C THR A 24 -0.85 -23.74 -0.80
N MET A 25 -1.69 -24.53 -0.12
CA MET A 25 -1.44 -25.96 0.09
C MET A 25 -1.47 -26.75 -1.22
N ALA A 26 -2.38 -26.43 -2.13
CA ALA A 26 -2.44 -27.04 -3.45
C ALA A 26 -1.17 -26.74 -4.26
N SER A 27 -0.74 -25.47 -4.31
CA SER A 27 0.52 -25.07 -4.95
C SER A 27 1.71 -25.81 -4.36
N TRP A 28 1.78 -25.91 -3.02
CA TRP A 28 2.86 -26.62 -2.33
C TRP A 28 2.90 -28.11 -2.65
N LYS A 29 1.74 -28.77 -2.69
CA LYS A 29 1.65 -30.22 -2.88
C LYS A 29 1.75 -30.65 -4.36
N ILE A 30 1.24 -29.82 -5.28
CA ILE A 30 1.13 -30.19 -6.71
C ILE A 30 2.42 -29.89 -7.47
N THR A 31 3.04 -28.74 -7.25
CA THR A 31 4.27 -28.37 -7.97
C THR A 31 5.43 -29.23 -7.44
N SER A 32 6.30 -29.74 -8.32
CA SER A 32 7.41 -30.61 -7.92
C SER A 32 8.49 -29.88 -7.10
N MET A 33 9.29 -30.65 -6.35
CA MET A 33 10.41 -30.09 -5.61
C MET A 33 11.55 -29.65 -6.54
N ASP A 34 11.81 -30.42 -7.60
CA ASP A 34 12.83 -30.10 -8.60
C ASP A 34 12.62 -28.71 -9.24
N ILE A 35 11.36 -28.33 -9.51
CA ILE A 35 11.05 -26.99 -10.03
C ILE A 35 11.38 -25.91 -8.99
N ARG A 36 11.16 -26.17 -7.70
CA ARG A 36 11.47 -25.20 -6.64
C ARG A 36 12.97 -25.03 -6.46
N GLU A 37 13.70 -26.13 -6.47
CA GLU A 37 15.17 -26.12 -6.41
C GLU A 37 15.75 -25.37 -7.62
N ALA A 38 15.24 -25.63 -8.82
CA ALA A 38 15.64 -24.92 -10.04
C ALA A 38 15.32 -23.42 -10.04
N ASN A 39 14.35 -22.98 -9.23
CA ASN A 39 14.01 -21.56 -9.03
C ASN A 39 14.62 -20.97 -7.75
N GLU A 40 15.55 -21.68 -7.10
CA GLU A 40 16.19 -21.25 -5.85
C GLU A 40 15.19 -20.85 -4.76
N TYR A 41 14.02 -21.51 -4.72
CA TYR A 41 12.96 -21.14 -3.81
C TYR A 41 13.40 -21.34 -2.35
N THR A 42 13.24 -20.29 -1.54
CA THR A 42 13.44 -20.36 -0.09
C THR A 42 12.27 -19.71 0.66
N TRP A 43 12.05 -20.14 1.90
CA TRP A 43 11.04 -19.52 2.78
C TRP A 43 11.49 -18.18 3.38
N PHE A 44 12.78 -17.85 3.25
CA PHE A 44 13.37 -16.69 3.90
C PHE A 44 12.67 -15.37 3.50
N PRO A 45 12.45 -15.05 2.21
CA PRO A 45 11.73 -13.82 1.81
C PRO A 45 10.31 -13.74 2.38
N ILE A 46 9.57 -14.85 2.43
CA ILE A 46 8.21 -14.89 2.96
C ILE A 46 8.20 -14.57 4.45
N VAL A 47 9.10 -15.21 5.21
CA VAL A 47 9.22 -15.00 6.66
C VAL A 47 9.66 -13.56 6.96
N GLU A 48 10.55 -12.99 6.17
CA GLU A 48 11.03 -11.62 6.34
C GLU A 48 9.92 -10.60 6.08
N VAL A 49 9.21 -10.72 4.95
CA VAL A 49 8.03 -9.90 4.61
C VAL A 49 6.97 -10.02 5.71
N ALA A 50 6.66 -11.23 6.17
CA ALA A 50 5.65 -11.44 7.21
C ALA A 50 6.00 -10.71 8.52
N LYS A 51 7.26 -10.75 8.96
CA LYS A 51 7.72 -10.04 10.16
C LYS A 51 7.65 -8.52 9.98
N LEU A 52 8.13 -8.02 8.85
CA LEU A 52 8.15 -6.58 8.54
C LEU A 52 6.72 -6.03 8.49
N PHE A 53 5.84 -6.68 7.74
CA PHE A 53 4.44 -6.24 7.59
C PHE A 53 3.65 -6.40 8.89
N ALA A 54 3.88 -7.45 9.68
CA ALA A 54 3.29 -7.53 11.02
C ALA A 54 3.70 -6.32 11.89
N GLY A 55 4.97 -5.91 11.85
CA GLY A 55 5.45 -4.71 12.54
C GLY A 55 4.81 -3.42 12.03
N ILE A 56 4.73 -3.23 10.71
CA ILE A 56 4.08 -2.07 10.08
C ILE A 56 2.59 -2.02 10.44
N PHE A 57 1.85 -3.12 10.30
CA PHE A 57 0.42 -3.17 10.58
C PHE A 57 0.07 -2.99 12.06
N ILE A 58 0.93 -3.43 12.98
CA ILE A 58 0.71 -3.15 14.41
C ILE A 58 0.94 -1.67 14.70
N THR A 59 2.00 -1.08 14.15
CA THR A 59 2.38 0.32 14.43
C THR A 59 1.52 1.33 13.68
N ILE A 60 0.86 0.93 12.59
CA ILE A 60 -0.03 1.83 11.84
C ILE A 60 -1.40 2.02 12.50
N ILE A 61 -1.84 1.15 13.41
CA ILE A 61 -3.16 1.28 14.06
C ILE A 61 -3.33 2.65 14.78
N PRO A 62 -2.40 3.10 15.66
CA PRO A 62 -2.49 4.42 16.27
C PRO A 62 -2.41 5.55 15.25
N ALA A 63 -1.56 5.43 14.23
CA ALA A 63 -1.41 6.45 13.19
C ALA A 63 -2.67 6.57 12.31
N ILE A 64 -3.32 5.46 11.96
CA ILE A 64 -4.64 5.45 11.31
C ILE A 64 -5.70 6.07 12.21
N ALA A 65 -5.67 5.81 13.52
CA ALA A 65 -6.63 6.43 14.44
C ALA A 65 -6.47 7.96 14.49
N ILE A 66 -5.24 8.45 14.52
CA ILE A 66 -4.92 9.89 14.42
C ILE A 66 -5.37 10.46 13.08
N LEU A 67 -5.15 9.74 11.98
CA LEU A 67 -5.56 10.16 10.63
C LEU A 67 -7.09 10.16 10.47
N LYS A 68 -7.78 9.16 11.02
CA LYS A 68 -9.25 9.05 11.05
C LYS A 68 -9.91 10.15 11.90
N ALA A 69 -9.20 10.69 12.90
CA ALA A 69 -9.68 11.87 13.62
C ALA A 69 -9.78 13.12 12.72
N GLY A 70 -9.29 13.05 11.48
CA GLY A 70 -9.54 14.05 10.46
C GLY A 70 -8.91 15.40 10.82
N THR A 71 -9.66 16.48 10.57
CA THR A 71 -9.27 17.84 10.96
C THR A 71 -9.16 18.05 12.48
N SER A 72 -9.67 17.12 13.29
CA SER A 72 -9.54 17.11 14.75
C SER A 72 -8.33 16.31 15.25
N GLY A 73 -7.59 15.66 14.34
CA GLY A 73 -6.39 14.87 14.64
C GLY A 73 -5.09 15.65 14.48
N ALA A 74 -3.98 15.04 14.91
CA ALA A 74 -2.64 15.64 14.82
C ALA A 74 -2.15 15.88 13.38
N LEU A 75 -2.82 15.31 12.37
CA LEU A 75 -2.49 15.44 10.95
C LEU A 75 -3.45 16.38 10.20
N SER A 76 -4.19 17.21 10.94
CA SER A 76 -5.12 18.21 10.40
C SER A 76 -4.49 19.09 9.32
N SER A 77 -3.23 19.50 9.47
CA SER A 77 -2.51 20.33 8.49
C SER A 77 -2.34 19.66 7.11
N VAL A 78 -2.16 18.34 7.09
CA VAL A 78 -2.07 17.55 5.84
C VAL A 78 -3.45 17.40 5.20
N ILE A 79 -4.51 17.36 6.02
CA ILE A 79 -5.89 17.23 5.56
C ILE A 79 -6.42 18.56 5.01
N THR A 80 -6.11 19.67 5.68
CA THR A 80 -6.49 21.01 5.22
C THR A 80 -5.70 21.47 4.02
N SER A 81 -4.54 20.86 3.73
CA SER A 81 -3.78 21.21 2.53
C SER A 81 -4.38 20.61 1.26
N VAL A 82 -5.06 19.46 1.33
CA VAL A 82 -5.58 18.77 0.14
C VAL A 82 -6.96 19.24 -0.33
N SER A 83 -7.59 20.18 0.40
CA SER A 83 -8.92 20.73 0.05
C SER A 83 -8.95 22.25 0.28
N ASN A 84 -9.77 22.98 -0.46
CA ASN A 84 -10.02 24.41 -0.27
C ASN A 84 -11.52 24.71 -0.16
N GLU A 85 -11.91 26.00 -0.10
CA GLU A 85 -13.32 26.42 -0.01
C GLU A 85 -14.19 25.94 -1.19
N ALA A 86 -13.58 25.64 -2.34
CA ALA A 86 -14.26 25.14 -3.54
C ALA A 86 -14.33 23.60 -3.61
N GLY A 87 -13.63 22.87 -2.73
CA GLY A 87 -13.67 21.40 -2.66
C GLY A 87 -12.28 20.73 -2.68
N PRO A 88 -12.24 19.41 -2.95
CA PRO A 88 -11.00 18.63 -3.02
C PRO A 88 -10.07 19.09 -4.16
N ILE A 89 -8.76 19.12 -3.89
CA ILE A 89 -7.75 19.44 -4.89
C ILE A 89 -7.05 18.14 -5.34
N ASN A 90 -7.46 17.60 -6.48
CA ASN A 90 -7.08 16.25 -6.93
C ASN A 90 -5.57 16.02 -7.00
N TYR A 91 -4.79 16.94 -7.59
CA TYR A 91 -3.33 16.78 -7.64
C TYR A 91 -2.69 16.75 -6.23
N MET A 92 -3.25 17.49 -5.26
CA MET A 92 -2.76 17.46 -3.88
C MET A 92 -3.11 16.14 -3.20
N TYR A 93 -4.32 15.61 -3.44
CA TYR A 93 -4.67 14.25 -3.02
C TYR A 93 -3.71 13.20 -3.61
N PHE A 94 -3.38 13.28 -4.90
CA PHE A 94 -2.43 12.36 -5.53
C PHE A 94 -1.03 12.39 -4.89
N TRP A 95 -0.45 13.58 -4.74
CA TRP A 95 0.88 13.72 -4.16
C TRP A 95 0.91 13.40 -2.66
N ALA A 96 -0.06 13.88 -1.88
CA ALA A 96 -0.10 13.61 -0.44
C ALA A 96 -0.33 12.11 -0.16
N THR A 97 -1.25 11.48 -0.89
CA THR A 97 -1.49 10.03 -0.82
C THR A 97 -0.24 9.28 -1.22
N GLY A 98 0.38 9.65 -2.34
CA GLY A 98 1.53 8.92 -2.85
C GLY A 98 2.81 9.05 -2.03
N ILE A 99 3.09 10.23 -1.47
CA ILE A 99 4.20 10.44 -0.54
C ILE A 99 4.01 9.56 0.70
N LEU A 100 2.81 9.51 1.27
CA LEU A 100 2.56 8.66 2.44
C LEU A 100 2.67 7.17 2.07
N SER A 101 2.11 6.78 0.91
CA SER A 101 2.12 5.38 0.43
C SER A 101 3.52 4.86 0.19
N SER A 102 4.44 5.75 -0.22
CA SER A 102 5.86 5.44 -0.41
C SER A 102 6.53 4.84 0.84
N PHE A 103 5.97 5.02 2.05
CA PHE A 103 6.56 4.56 3.31
C PHE A 103 5.65 3.68 4.17
N LEU A 104 4.36 3.59 3.87
CA LEU A 104 3.37 3.03 4.78
C LEU A 104 2.69 1.75 4.29
N ASP A 105 2.68 1.50 2.98
CA ASP A 105 1.80 0.58 2.23
C ASP A 105 0.57 1.28 1.61
N ASN A 106 0.11 0.73 0.48
CA ASN A 106 -0.95 1.33 -0.34
C ASN A 106 -2.33 1.24 0.31
N ALA A 107 -2.67 0.12 0.97
CA ALA A 107 -3.98 -0.12 1.54
C ALA A 107 -4.31 0.82 2.72
N PRO A 108 -3.46 0.94 3.76
CA PRO A 108 -3.74 1.88 4.85
C PRO A 108 -3.73 3.33 4.35
N THR A 109 -2.86 3.66 3.40
CA THR A 109 -2.78 5.02 2.83
C THR A 109 -4.03 5.38 2.03
N TYR A 110 -4.53 4.46 1.19
CA TYR A 110 -5.79 4.64 0.47
C TYR A 110 -6.94 4.91 1.43
N LEU A 111 -7.10 4.08 2.47
CA LEU A 111 -8.18 4.24 3.43
C LEU A 111 -8.12 5.57 4.17
N VAL A 112 -6.92 6.05 4.49
CA VAL A 112 -6.74 7.37 5.12
C VAL A 112 -7.32 8.45 4.23
N PHE A 113 -6.86 8.57 2.99
CA PHE A 113 -7.29 9.67 2.11
C PHE A 113 -8.72 9.49 1.58
N PHE A 114 -9.21 8.26 1.47
CA PHE A 114 -10.62 7.98 1.20
C PHE A 114 -11.53 8.56 2.29
N ASN A 115 -11.18 8.37 3.57
CA ASN A 115 -11.93 8.97 4.67
C ASN A 115 -11.74 10.50 4.74
N THR A 116 -10.53 11.00 4.43
CA THR A 116 -10.27 12.44 4.33
C THR A 116 -11.13 13.12 3.27
N ALA A 117 -11.38 12.44 2.15
CA ALA A 117 -12.23 12.92 1.06
C ALA A 117 -13.74 12.75 1.32
N GLY A 118 -14.14 12.36 2.54
CA GLY A 118 -15.54 12.24 2.98
C GLY A 118 -15.96 10.83 3.36
N GLY A 119 -15.21 9.79 2.99
CA GLY A 119 -15.48 8.41 3.41
C GLY A 119 -16.76 7.77 2.84
N ASP A 120 -17.48 8.46 1.96
CA ASP A 120 -18.67 7.96 1.30
C ASP A 120 -18.31 7.38 -0.07
N ALA A 121 -18.44 6.06 -0.20
CA ALA A 121 -18.12 5.35 -1.43
C ALA A 121 -19.02 5.75 -2.61
N SER A 122 -20.30 6.03 -2.36
CA SER A 122 -21.24 6.42 -3.42
C SER A 122 -20.90 7.81 -3.98
N VAL A 123 -20.52 8.75 -3.11
CA VAL A 123 -20.07 10.09 -3.53
C VAL A 123 -18.72 10.01 -4.24
N LEU A 124 -17.76 9.26 -3.68
CA LEU A 124 -16.42 9.11 -4.26
C LEU A 124 -16.42 8.32 -5.58
N MET A 125 -17.36 7.41 -5.81
CA MET A 125 -17.52 6.76 -7.12
C MET A 125 -18.37 7.56 -8.10
N GLY A 126 -19.05 8.62 -7.65
CA GLY A 126 -19.87 9.53 -8.46
C GLY A 126 -19.23 10.90 -8.59
N ASP A 127 -19.78 11.87 -7.87
CA ASP A 127 -19.44 13.30 -7.96
C ASP A 127 -17.96 13.59 -7.69
N LEU A 128 -17.31 12.81 -6.81
CA LEU A 128 -15.89 12.94 -6.46
C LEU A 128 -15.01 11.85 -7.09
N SER A 129 -15.43 11.27 -8.21
CA SER A 129 -14.68 10.22 -8.94
C SER A 129 -13.24 10.60 -9.30
N GLN A 130 -12.98 11.87 -9.62
CA GLN A 130 -11.62 12.34 -9.90
C GLN A 130 -10.75 12.41 -8.64
N THR A 131 -11.33 12.74 -7.49
CA THR A 131 -10.61 12.68 -6.20
C THR A 131 -10.31 11.24 -5.83
N LEU A 132 -11.27 10.33 -6.04
CA LEU A 132 -11.05 8.90 -5.84
C LEU A 132 -9.97 8.34 -6.77
N LEU A 133 -9.94 8.78 -8.05
CA LEU A 133 -8.88 8.45 -8.99
C LEU A 133 -7.52 8.92 -8.49
N ALA A 134 -7.42 10.18 -8.04
CA ALA A 134 -6.18 10.75 -7.51
C ALA A 134 -5.65 9.95 -6.31
N ILE A 135 -6.53 9.60 -5.36
CA ILE A 135 -6.20 8.79 -4.19
C ILE A 135 -5.72 7.41 -4.63
N SER A 136 -6.48 6.75 -5.52
CA SER A 136 -6.16 5.40 -6.00
C SER A 136 -4.82 5.36 -6.73
N ALA A 137 -4.60 6.29 -7.66
CA ALA A 137 -3.36 6.41 -8.42
C ALA A 137 -2.18 6.75 -7.53
N GLY A 138 -2.34 7.70 -6.59
CA GLY A 138 -1.28 8.08 -5.65
C GLY A 138 -0.88 6.90 -4.76
N ALA A 139 -1.86 6.22 -4.16
CA ALA A 139 -1.63 5.07 -3.30
C ALA A 139 -0.90 3.94 -4.03
N VAL A 140 -1.31 3.62 -5.26
CA VAL A 140 -0.74 2.48 -6.01
C VAL A 140 0.59 2.82 -6.68
N PHE A 141 0.66 3.92 -7.43
CA PHE A 141 1.83 4.23 -8.26
C PHE A 141 3.04 4.63 -7.43
N MET A 142 2.86 5.44 -6.39
CA MET A 142 3.99 5.90 -5.58
C MET A 142 4.40 4.91 -4.48
N GLY A 143 3.63 3.84 -4.26
CA GLY A 143 4.06 2.73 -3.39
C GLY A 143 5.36 2.05 -3.89
N ALA A 144 5.71 2.23 -5.17
CA ALA A 144 6.97 1.77 -5.75
C ALA A 144 8.19 2.60 -5.32
N CYS A 145 8.02 3.75 -4.68
CA CYS A 145 9.13 4.68 -4.44
C CYS A 145 10.20 4.15 -3.47
N THR A 146 9.84 3.21 -2.60
CA THR A 146 10.76 2.60 -1.63
C THR A 146 10.50 1.10 -1.50
N TYR A 147 11.43 0.38 -0.86
CA TYR A 147 11.25 -1.05 -0.59
C TYR A 147 10.10 -1.37 0.36
N ILE A 148 9.71 -0.44 1.26
CA ILE A 148 8.65 -0.68 2.25
C ILE A 148 7.29 -0.14 1.80
N GLY A 149 7.24 0.62 0.69
CA GLY A 149 5.99 1.18 0.19
C GLY A 149 5.01 0.13 -0.36
N ASN A 150 5.49 -1.09 -0.67
CA ASN A 150 4.65 -2.22 -1.05
C ASN A 150 5.37 -3.56 -0.80
N ALA A 151 4.64 -4.60 -0.40
CA ALA A 151 5.19 -5.92 -0.06
C ALA A 151 6.02 -6.58 -1.19
N PRO A 152 5.60 -6.52 -2.47
CA PRO A 152 6.37 -7.06 -3.57
C PRO A 152 7.74 -6.39 -3.77
N ASN A 153 7.89 -5.10 -3.46
CA ASN A 153 9.19 -4.41 -3.62
C ASN A 153 10.23 -5.01 -2.69
N PHE A 154 9.84 -5.21 -1.43
CA PHE A 154 10.70 -5.86 -0.44
C PHE A 154 10.95 -7.32 -0.82
N MET A 155 9.93 -8.04 -1.28
CA MET A 155 10.07 -9.44 -1.71
C MET A 155 11.07 -9.58 -2.86
N VAL A 156 10.99 -8.72 -3.89
CA VAL A 156 11.94 -8.71 -5.01
C VAL A 156 13.35 -8.43 -4.50
N LYS A 157 13.53 -7.45 -3.61
CA LYS A 157 14.83 -7.17 -2.99
C LYS A 157 15.40 -8.39 -2.27
N SER A 158 14.63 -9.02 -1.37
CA SER A 158 15.09 -10.18 -0.59
C SER A 158 15.40 -11.39 -1.47
N ILE A 159 14.63 -11.61 -2.55
CA ILE A 159 14.91 -12.67 -3.53
C ILE A 159 16.24 -12.39 -4.24
N SER A 160 16.44 -11.18 -4.77
CA SER A 160 17.68 -10.80 -5.45
C SER A 160 18.91 -10.94 -4.54
N GLU A 161 18.81 -10.50 -3.28
CA GLU A 161 19.89 -10.65 -2.29
C GLU A 161 20.17 -12.13 -1.97
N SER A 162 19.13 -12.97 -1.88
CA SER A 162 19.31 -14.41 -1.65
C SER A 162 19.98 -15.14 -2.81
N SER A 163 19.83 -14.64 -4.04
CA SER A 163 20.53 -15.12 -5.24
C SER A 163 21.90 -14.44 -5.47
N GLY A 164 22.43 -13.73 -4.47
CA GLY A 164 23.76 -13.12 -4.53
C GLY A 164 23.87 -11.83 -5.33
N ILE A 165 22.75 -11.19 -5.68
CA ILE A 165 22.73 -9.89 -6.34
C ILE A 165 22.73 -8.79 -5.27
N GLU A 166 23.74 -7.92 -5.29
CA GLU A 166 23.80 -6.77 -4.40
C GLU A 166 22.70 -5.75 -4.76
N MET A 167 21.72 -5.61 -3.87
CA MET A 167 20.67 -4.63 -4.01
C MET A 167 21.07 -3.26 -3.42
N PRO A 168 20.62 -2.14 -4.01
CA PRO A 168 20.84 -0.83 -3.41
C PRO A 168 20.27 -0.75 -1.99
N SER A 169 20.93 0.00 -1.11
CA SER A 169 20.37 0.35 0.21
C SER A 169 19.05 1.11 0.07
N PHE A 170 18.27 1.21 1.14
CA PHE A 170 16.97 1.90 1.13
C PHE A 170 17.05 3.31 0.52
N PHE A 171 17.95 4.15 1.03
CA PHE A 171 18.17 5.49 0.51
C PHE A 171 18.90 5.48 -0.84
N GLY A 172 19.72 4.47 -1.12
CA GLY A 172 20.35 4.27 -2.43
C GLY A 172 19.31 4.06 -3.52
N TYR A 173 18.33 3.19 -3.29
CA TYR A 173 17.20 2.97 -4.18
C TYR A 173 16.37 4.25 -4.34
N LEU A 174 16.00 4.90 -3.23
CA LEU A 174 15.18 6.10 -3.25
C LEU A 174 15.82 7.23 -4.06
N PHE A 175 17.04 7.64 -3.71
CA PHE A 175 17.66 8.84 -4.29
C PHE A 175 18.29 8.62 -5.66
N LYS A 176 18.85 7.43 -5.94
CA LYS A 176 19.54 7.19 -7.21
C LYS A 176 18.64 6.63 -8.31
N TRP A 177 17.55 5.95 -7.93
CA TRP A 177 16.71 5.22 -8.88
C TRP A 177 15.26 5.72 -8.88
N SER A 178 14.58 5.61 -7.74
CA SER A 178 13.16 5.96 -7.62
C SER A 178 12.89 7.43 -7.96
N LEU A 179 13.51 8.39 -7.26
CA LEU A 179 13.21 9.80 -7.48
C LEU A 179 13.53 10.28 -8.91
N PRO A 180 14.72 10.01 -9.49
CA PRO A 180 15.04 10.51 -10.84
C PRO A 180 14.16 9.92 -11.95
N ILE A 181 13.62 8.71 -11.75
CA ILE A 181 12.84 8.00 -12.78
C ILE A 181 11.34 8.21 -12.57
N LEU A 182 10.85 8.02 -11.35
CA LEU A 182 9.42 7.98 -11.05
C LEU A 182 8.82 9.37 -10.86
N ILE A 183 9.53 10.33 -10.24
CA ILE A 183 8.99 11.69 -10.03
C ILE A 183 8.64 12.38 -11.35
N PRO A 184 9.48 12.36 -12.41
CA PRO A 184 9.09 12.89 -13.71
C PRO A 184 7.82 12.23 -14.27
N LEU A 185 7.68 10.92 -14.13
CA LEU A 185 6.49 10.20 -14.58
C LEU A 185 5.25 10.61 -13.77
N PHE A 186 5.37 10.79 -12.46
CA PHE A 186 4.26 11.26 -11.63
C PHE A 186 3.85 12.70 -11.93
N ILE A 187 4.80 13.57 -12.29
CA ILE A 187 4.49 14.92 -12.79
C ILE A 187 3.70 14.83 -14.09
N VAL A 188 4.13 13.99 -15.04
CA VAL A 188 3.41 13.78 -16.31
C VAL A 188 2.01 13.23 -16.06
N VAL A 189 1.88 12.23 -15.18
CA VAL A 189 0.57 11.67 -14.78
C VAL A 189 -0.31 12.76 -14.16
N SER A 190 0.26 13.59 -13.29
CA SER A 190 -0.47 14.70 -12.67
C SER A 190 -1.00 15.68 -13.71
N ILE A 191 -0.19 16.05 -14.71
CA ILE A 191 -0.58 17.05 -15.72
C ILE A 191 -1.63 16.49 -16.70
N LEU A 192 -1.53 15.21 -17.06
CA LEU A 192 -2.38 14.60 -18.08
C LEU A 192 -3.72 14.11 -17.54
N PHE A 193 -3.79 13.70 -16.28
CA PHE A 193 -4.95 12.99 -15.74
C PHE A 193 -5.59 13.62 -14.50
N LEU A 194 -4.98 14.62 -13.85
CA LEU A 194 -5.44 15.20 -12.58
C LEU A 194 -5.60 16.72 -12.63
#